data_AF-A0A968JPV8-F1
#
_entry.id   AF-A0A968JPV8-F1
#
_cell.length_a   1.000
_cell.length_b   1.000
_cell.length_c   1.000
_cell.angle_alpha   90.00
_cell.angle_beta   90.00
_cell.angle_gamma   90.00
#
_symmetry.space_group_name_H-M   'P 1'
#
loop_
_entity.id
_entity.type
_entity.pdbx_description
1 polymer ?
#
loop_
_entity_poly.entity_id
_entity_poly.type
_entity_poly.pdbx_seq_one_letter_code
_entity_poly.pdbx_strand_id
1 'polypeptide(L)' 'MGTPENPGNQRACNGVTPTPPCAPPHGTVQFIAPVYSFQTPLAGAPQEAINPVSGIITGTPDKLGQYVVGVCVSEYRDE' A
#
# COMPACT_ATOMS: atom_id res chain seq x y z
N MET A 1 32.62 11.61 -16.36
CA MET A 1 33.14 10.41 -17.03
C MET A 1 32.15 9.28 -16.76
N GLY A 2 31.21 9.03 -17.69
CA GLY A 2 30.24 7.92 -17.60
C GLY A 2 30.77 6.72 -18.39
N THR A 3 30.44 5.51 -17.95
CA THR A 3 30.80 4.27 -18.67
C THR A 3 29.70 3.91 -19.69
N PRO A 4 29.96 2.98 -20.64
CA PRO A 4 28.95 2.55 -21.61
C PRO A 4 27.64 2.05 -20.98
N GLU A 5 27.67 1.55 -19.74
CA GLU A 5 26.46 1.13 -19.01
C GLU A 5 25.82 2.22 -18.13
N ASN A 6 26.41 3.42 -17.99
CA ASN A 6 25.79 4.54 -17.30
C ASN A 6 26.11 5.88 -18.02
N PRO A 7 25.24 6.32 -18.97
CA PRO A 7 25.55 7.37 -19.95
C PRO A 7 25.56 8.79 -19.36
N GLY A 8 25.61 8.95 -18.04
CA GLY A 8 25.75 10.26 -17.40
C GLY A 8 24.52 11.17 -17.56
N ASN A 9 23.35 10.63 -17.90
CA ASN A 9 22.15 11.43 -18.03
C ASN A 9 21.60 11.81 -16.64
N GLN A 10 21.90 13.03 -16.23
CA GLN A 10 21.44 13.66 -14.98
C GLN A 10 19.91 13.80 -14.81
N ARG A 11 19.10 13.30 -15.75
CA ARG A 11 17.63 13.26 -15.66
C ARG A 11 17.06 11.84 -15.62
N ALA A 12 17.90 10.81 -15.75
CA ALA A 12 17.46 9.42 -15.73
C ALA A 12 17.46 8.86 -14.30
N CYS A 13 16.49 7.99 -13.97
CA CYS A 13 16.43 7.35 -12.63
C CYS A 13 17.62 6.44 -12.33
N ASN A 14 18.31 5.93 -13.36
CA ASN A 14 19.56 5.16 -13.26
C ASN A 14 20.80 6.00 -13.62
N GLY A 15 20.64 7.32 -13.78
CA GLY A 15 21.71 8.25 -14.16
C GLY A 15 22.53 8.73 -12.97
N VAL A 16 23.50 9.61 -13.26
CA VAL A 16 24.40 10.23 -12.27
C VAL A 16 23.74 11.42 -11.56
N THR A 17 22.57 11.21 -10.98
CA THR A 17 21.83 12.29 -10.30
C THR A 17 22.14 12.28 -8.81
N PRO A 18 22.44 13.43 -8.18
CA PRO A 18 22.37 13.53 -6.73
C PRO A 18 20.92 13.31 -6.31
N THR A 19 20.70 12.53 -5.25
CA THR A 19 19.46 12.43 -4.46
C THR A 19 18.58 13.69 -4.54
N PRO A 20 17.25 13.58 -4.76
CA PRO A 20 16.40 12.50 -4.26
C PRO A 20 16.07 11.40 -5.29
N PRO A 21 15.73 10.17 -4.84
CA PRO A 21 15.29 9.10 -5.72
C PRO A 21 14.02 9.50 -6.48
N CYS A 22 13.85 8.94 -7.67
CA CYS A 22 12.58 9.00 -8.40
C CYS A 22 11.45 8.52 -7.48
N ALA A 23 10.30 9.20 -7.52
CA ALA A 23 9.10 8.75 -6.81
C ALA A 23 8.87 7.27 -7.15
N PRO A 24 8.71 6.38 -6.16
CA PRO A 24 8.43 4.99 -6.43
C PRO A 24 7.21 4.90 -7.35
N PRO A 25 7.20 4.02 -8.37
CA PRO A 25 5.97 3.77 -9.09
C PRO A 25 4.98 3.14 -8.11
N HIS A 26 4.09 3.95 -7.55
CA HIS A 26 2.95 3.48 -6.76
C HIS A 26 1.93 2.88 -7.72
N GLY A 27 2.18 1.65 -8.17
CA GLY A 27 1.19 0.87 -8.89
C GLY A 27 -0.03 0.60 -8.00
N THR A 28 -1.21 0.50 -8.60
CA THR A 28 -2.42 0.12 -7.87
C THR A 28 -2.27 -1.30 -7.33
N VAL A 29 -2.47 -1.48 -6.02
CA VAL A 29 -2.55 -2.82 -5.41
C VAL A 29 -3.88 -3.46 -5.82
N GLN A 30 -3.82 -4.58 -6.53
CA GLN A 30 -5.00 -5.36 -6.91
C GLN A 30 -5.25 -6.44 -5.86
N PHE A 31 -6.52 -6.61 -5.47
CA PHE A 31 -6.91 -7.74 -4.63
C PHE A 31 -6.92 -9.04 -5.44
N ILE A 32 -6.58 -10.15 -4.78
CA ILE A 32 -6.66 -11.48 -5.38
C ILE A 32 -8.12 -11.96 -5.31
N ALA A 33 -8.86 -11.69 -6.38
CA ALA A 33 -10.25 -12.14 -6.51
C ALA A 33 -10.35 -13.68 -6.64
N PRO A 34 -11.46 -14.30 -6.17
CA PRO A 34 -12.62 -13.71 -5.50
C PRO A 34 -12.46 -13.61 -3.97
N VAL A 35 -11.36 -14.13 -3.42
CA VAL A 35 -11.19 -14.35 -1.98
C VAL A 35 -10.96 -13.03 -1.23
N TYR A 36 -10.16 -12.14 -1.82
CA TYR A 36 -9.85 -10.84 -1.23
C TYR A 36 -10.57 -9.73 -1.97
N SER A 37 -11.08 -8.77 -1.21
CA SER A 37 -11.79 -7.59 -1.75
C SER A 37 -11.59 -6.40 -0.82
N PHE A 38 -12.12 -5.24 -1.21
CA PHE A 38 -12.12 -4.06 -0.33
C PHE A 38 -12.90 -4.32 0.98
N GLN A 39 -13.97 -5.11 0.92
CA GLN A 39 -14.79 -5.48 2.06
C GLN A 39 -14.19 -6.64 2.87
N THR A 40 -13.34 -7.45 2.24
CA THR A 40 -12.70 -8.62 2.84
C THR A 40 -11.18 -8.68 2.57
N PRO A 41 -10.38 -7.69 3.00
CA PRO A 41 -8.93 -7.67 2.75
C PRO A 41 -8.13 -8.76 3.50
N LEU A 42 -8.65 -9.34 4.58
CA LEU A 42 -7.96 -10.40 5.35
C LEU A 42 -8.51 -11.81 5.06
N ALA A 43 -9.72 -11.91 4.49
CA ALA A 43 -10.43 -13.17 4.20
C ALA A 43 -10.48 -14.16 5.39
N GLY A 44 -10.47 -13.60 6.60
CA GLY A 44 -10.28 -14.32 7.85
C GLY A 44 -11.57 -14.78 8.54
N ALA A 45 -11.40 -15.62 9.56
CA ALA A 45 -12.47 -16.00 10.48
C ALA A 45 -11.96 -15.84 11.94
N PRO A 46 -12.44 -14.86 12.72
CA PRO A 46 -13.54 -13.93 12.42
C PRO A 46 -13.20 -12.93 11.31
N GLN A 47 -14.23 -12.52 10.58
CA GLN A 47 -14.14 -11.48 9.56
C GLN A 47 -13.72 -10.16 10.21
N GLU A 48 -12.95 -9.38 9.46
CA GLU A 48 -12.43 -8.10 9.85
C GLU A 48 -13.51 -7.06 10.14
N ALA A 49 -13.27 -6.27 11.18
CA ALA A 49 -14.14 -5.18 11.59
C ALA A 49 -13.31 -4.05 12.22
N ILE A 50 -13.71 -2.80 11.97
CA ILE A 50 -13.12 -1.61 12.61
C ILE A 50 -14.11 -1.00 13.58
N ASN A 51 -13.67 -0.71 14.81
CA ASN A 51 -14.44 0.09 15.74
C ASN A 51 -14.29 1.58 15.36
N PRO A 52 -15.36 2.28 14.93
CA PRO A 52 -15.26 3.65 14.45
C PRO A 52 -14.93 4.68 15.54
N VAL A 53 -15.11 4.33 16.82
CA VAL A 53 -14.83 5.23 17.96
C VAL A 53 -13.39 5.05 18.47
N SER A 54 -12.94 3.80 18.64
CA SER A 54 -11.59 3.52 19.16
C SER A 54 -10.52 3.33 18.06
N GLY A 55 -10.94 3.15 16.81
CA GLY A 55 -10.04 2.86 15.69
C GLY A 55 -9.45 1.44 15.69
N ILE A 56 -9.87 0.56 16.62
CA ILE A 56 -9.34 -0.80 16.70
C ILE A 56 -9.87 -1.64 15.52
N ILE A 57 -8.94 -2.17 14.73
CA ILE A 57 -9.23 -3.16 13.68
C ILE A 57 -9.04 -4.56 14.26
N THR A 58 -10.04 -5.40 14.09
CA THR A 58 -10.06 -6.81 14.49
C THR A 58 -10.19 -7.69 13.25
N GLY A 59 -9.82 -8.96 13.36
CA GLY A 59 -9.84 -9.93 12.27
C GLY A 59 -8.69 -10.93 12.42
N THR A 60 -8.83 -12.14 11.88
CA THR A 60 -7.77 -13.14 11.92
C THR A 60 -7.61 -13.78 10.55
N PRO A 61 -6.54 -13.43 9.79
CA PRO A 61 -6.25 -14.06 8.52
C PRO A 61 -6.12 -15.57 8.67
N ASP A 62 -6.64 -16.33 7.72
CA ASP A 62 -6.59 -17.80 7.70
C ASP A 62 -5.35 -18.35 6.99
N LYS A 63 -4.62 -17.49 6.25
CA LYS A 63 -3.35 -17.80 5.57
C LYS A 63 -2.21 -16.93 6.09
N LEU A 64 -0.99 -17.43 5.90
CA LEU A 64 0.22 -16.65 6.08
C LEU A 64 0.48 -15.85 4.80
N GLY A 65 0.77 -14.56 4.96
CA GLY A 65 1.01 -13.67 3.83
C GLY A 65 1.11 -12.21 4.26
N GLN A 66 1.25 -11.34 3.27
CA GLN A 66 1.18 -9.89 3.45
C GLN A 66 -0.22 -9.41 3.06
N TYR A 67 -0.81 -8.58 3.91
CA TYR A 67 -2.14 -8.04 3.73
C TYR A 67 -2.08 -6.51 3.70
N VAL A 68 -2.92 -5.92 2.84
CA VAL A 68 -3.08 -4.46 2.74
C VAL A 68 -4.54 -4.15 3.06
N VAL A 69 -4.77 -3.30 4.06
CA VAL A 69 -6.10 -2.87 4.48
C VAL A 69 -6.23 -1.38 4.24
N GLY A 70 -7.23 -0.98 3.46
CA GLY A 70 -7.60 0.42 3.27
C GLY A 70 -8.73 0.80 4.22
N VAL A 71 -8.57 1.90 4.96
CA VAL A 71 -9.60 2.41 5.89
C VAL A 71 -10.09 3.76 5.38
N CYS A 72 -11.41 3.88 5.21
CA CYS A 72 -12.05 5.17 4.95
C CYS A 72 -12.45 5.80 6.28
N VAL A 73 -12.07 7.06 6.50
CA VAL A 73 -12.38 7.80 7.73
C VAL A 73 -13.22 9.01 7.36
N SER A 74 -14.29 9.25 8.12
CA SER A 74 -15.08 10.47 8.06
C SER A 74 -15.14 11.04 9.48
N GLU A 75 -14.75 12.29 9.64
CA GLU A 75 -14.84 13.01 10.90
C GLU A 75 -16.04 13.96 10.84
N TYR A 76 -16.84 13.96 11.89
CA TYR A 76 -17.90 14.94 12.11
C TYR A 76 -17.53 15.73 13.36
N ARG A 77 -17.66 17.06 13.30
CA ARG A 77 -17.65 17.87 14.52
C ARG A 77 -19.10 17.95 15.01
N ASP A 78 -19.31 17.63 16.28
CA ASP A 78 -20.56 18.01 16.94
C ASP A 78 -20.52 19.51 17.14
N GLU A 79 -21.34 20.23 16.38
CA GLU A 79 -21.59 21.66 16.53
C GLU A 79 -22.95 21.93 17.17
#